data_AF-A0A7X7Q7V2-F1
#
_entry.id   AF-A0A7X7Q7V2-F1
#
_cell.length_a   1.000
_cell.length_b   1.000
_cell.length_c   1.000
_cell.angle_alpha   90.00
_cell.angle_beta   90.00
_cell.angle_gamma   90.00
#
_symmetry.space_group_name_H-M   'P 1'
#
loop_
_entity.id
_entity.type
_entity.pdbx_description
1 polymer ?
#
loop_
_entity_poly.entity_id
_entity_poly.type
_entity_poly.pdbx_seq_one_letter_code
_entity_poly.pdbx_strand_id
1 'polypeptide(L)'
;MTTFTPSVWKAEGVNVQSTADDFYRAAHGVVVGQPIDKRTSSPIEAAAAAGDALCQNPWHHLIAKAHEGLTSVGSRMIGTGDDYEAEEESAAAQRFWD
;
A
#
# COMPACT_ATOMS: atom_id res chain seq x y z
N MET A 1 -23.66 -12.29 14.22
CA MET A 1 -22.22 -12.20 14.50
C MET A 1 -21.53 -12.95 13.38
N THR A 2 -20.75 -12.27 12.53
CA THR A 2 -19.94 -12.95 11.50
C THR A 2 -18.77 -13.63 12.19
N THR A 3 -18.64 -14.94 12.01
CA THR A 3 -17.50 -15.72 12.53
C THR A 3 -16.21 -15.23 11.88
N PHE A 4 -15.20 -14.92 12.70
CA PHE A 4 -13.86 -14.63 12.19
C PHE A 4 -13.20 -15.93 11.72
N THR A 5 -12.72 -15.95 10.48
CA THR A 5 -12.02 -17.11 9.90
C THR A 5 -10.60 -16.67 9.57
N PRO A 6 -9.58 -17.08 10.35
CA PRO A 6 -8.21 -16.60 10.19
C PRO A 6 -7.65 -16.83 8.79
N SER A 7 -7.88 -18.02 8.21
CA SER A 7 -7.41 -18.36 6.87
C SER A 7 -7.98 -17.44 5.77
N VAL A 8 -9.25 -17.05 5.89
CA VAL A 8 -9.88 -16.08 4.97
C VAL A 8 -9.26 -14.70 5.18
N TRP A 9 -9.06 -14.28 6.42
CA TRP A 9 -8.47 -12.97 6.73
C TRP A 9 -7.05 -12.83 6.19
N LYS A 10 -6.23 -13.89 6.30
CA LYS A 10 -4.89 -13.95 5.71
C LYS A 10 -4.92 -13.89 4.19
N ALA A 11 -5.81 -14.67 3.57
CA ALA A 11 -5.97 -14.67 2.11
C ALA A 11 -6.35 -13.27 1.59
N GLU A 12 -7.27 -12.58 2.25
CA GLU A 12 -7.62 -11.20 1.88
C GLU A 12 -6.45 -10.22 2.12
N GLY A 13 -5.65 -10.42 3.17
CA GLY A 13 -4.43 -9.64 3.38
C GLY A 13 -3.43 -9.78 2.23
N VAL A 14 -3.25 -10.99 1.70
CA VAL A 14 -2.42 -11.25 0.51
C VAL A 14 -3.01 -10.59 -0.73
N ASN A 15 -4.34 -10.65 -0.93
CA ASN A 15 -5.01 -9.97 -2.04
C ASN A 15 -4.79 -8.45 -1.99
N VAL A 16 -4.86 -7.85 -0.80
CA VAL A 16 -4.59 -6.42 -0.60
C VAL A 16 -3.14 -6.08 -0.96
N GLN A 17 -2.16 -6.89 -0.54
CA GLN A 17 -0.76 -6.68 -0.91
C GLN A 17 -0.54 -6.78 -2.43
N SER A 18 -1.10 -7.80 -3.08
CA SER A 18 -1.03 -7.92 -4.55
C SER A 18 -1.66 -6.72 -5.25
N THR A 19 -2.82 -6.27 -4.78
CA THR A 19 -3.51 -5.09 -5.34
C THR A 19 -2.67 -3.82 -5.15
N ALA A 20 -1.99 -3.67 -4.01
CA ALA A 20 -1.08 -2.56 -3.77
C ALA A 20 0.05 -2.55 -4.81
N ASP A 21 0.68 -3.70 -5.03
CA ASP A 21 1.78 -3.83 -6.00
C ASP A 21 1.31 -3.57 -7.44
N ASP A 22 0.15 -4.08 -7.82
CA ASP A 22 -0.44 -3.84 -9.14
C ASP A 22 -0.79 -2.36 -9.34
N PHE A 23 -1.34 -1.70 -8.31
CA PHE A 23 -1.57 -0.26 -8.31
C PHE A 23 -0.27 0.53 -8.53
N TYR A 24 0.79 0.20 -7.78
CA TYR A 24 2.07 0.89 -7.88
C TYR A 24 2.73 0.67 -9.26
N ARG A 25 2.65 -0.55 -9.81
CA ARG A 25 3.13 -0.87 -11.17
C ARG A 25 2.33 -0.17 -12.25
N ALA A 26 1.00 -0.11 -12.13
CA ALA A 26 0.15 0.62 -13.07
C ALA A 26 0.48 2.12 -13.07
N ALA A 27 0.93 2.66 -11.94
CA ALA A 27 1.36 4.04 -11.78
C ALA A 27 2.82 4.30 -12.24
N HIS A 28 3.51 3.32 -12.85
CA HIS A 28 4.92 3.41 -13.24
C HIS A 28 5.26 4.69 -14.02
N GLY A 29 4.41 5.10 -14.97
CA GLY A 29 4.65 6.31 -15.78
C GLY A 29 4.75 7.58 -14.94
N VAL A 30 3.98 7.67 -13.85
CA VAL A 30 4.08 8.78 -12.91
C VAL A 30 5.34 8.62 -12.07
N VAL A 31 5.58 7.42 -11.50
CA VAL A 31 6.74 7.12 -10.64
C VAL A 31 8.08 7.46 -11.31
N VAL A 32 8.25 7.12 -12.59
CA VAL A 32 9.50 7.37 -13.33
C VAL A 32 9.52 8.71 -14.08
N GLY A 33 8.38 9.40 -14.11
CA GLY A 33 8.25 10.69 -14.77
C GLY A 33 9.28 11.68 -14.23
N GLN A 34 10.03 12.31 -15.14
CA GLN A 34 11.01 13.33 -14.81
C GLN A 34 10.35 14.72 -14.85
N PRO A 35 10.75 15.62 -13.95
CA PRO A 35 10.23 16.99 -13.97
C PRO A 35 10.58 17.71 -15.27
N ILE A 36 9.73 18.65 -15.67
CA ILE A 36 10.02 19.55 -16.77
C ILE A 36 11.12 20.53 -16.34
N ASP A 37 12.28 20.43 -16.98
CA ASP A 37 13.37 21.38 -16.80
C ASP A 37 13.26 22.57 -17.77
N LYS A 38 13.50 23.77 -17.23
CA LYS A 38 13.72 24.98 -18.02
C LYS A 38 15.05 24.89 -18.77
N ARG A 39 15.03 25.19 -20.06
CA ARG A 39 16.23 25.18 -20.93
C ARG A 39 16.78 26.59 -21.13
N THR A 40 15.92 27.60 -21.00
CA THR A 40 16.24 29.00 -21.19
C THR A 40 15.74 29.85 -20.02
N SER A 41 16.03 31.15 -20.05
CA SER A 41 15.48 32.13 -19.10
C SER A 41 14.07 32.61 -19.49
N SER A 42 13.37 31.88 -20.37
CA SER A 42 12.02 32.22 -20.81
C SER A 42 11.03 32.17 -19.62
N PRO A 43 10.22 33.22 -19.39
CA PRO A 43 9.18 33.20 -18.38
C PRO A 43 8.11 32.11 -18.61
N ILE A 44 7.87 31.73 -19.86
CA ILE A 44 6.92 30.65 -20.21
C ILE A 44 7.45 29.30 -19.75
N GLU A 45 8.73 29.02 -19.99
CA GLU A 45 9.36 27.78 -19.50
C GLU A 45 9.40 27.72 -17.98
N ALA A 46 9.66 28.85 -17.31
CA ALA A 46 9.63 28.93 -15.86
C ALA A 46 8.23 28.64 -15.30
N ALA A 47 7.17 29.15 -15.93
CA ALA A 47 5.79 28.88 -15.54
C ALA A 47 5.41 27.40 -15.78
N ALA A 48 5.85 26.80 -16.89
CA ALA A 48 5.61 25.40 -17.19
C ALA A 48 6.27 24.46 -16.16
N ALA A 49 7.55 24.68 -15.84
CA ALA A 49 8.26 23.90 -14.83
C ALA A 49 7.64 24.06 -13.42
N ALA A 50 7.21 25.28 -13.07
CA ALA A 50 6.53 25.52 -11.80
C ALA A 50 5.17 24.82 -11.73
N GLY A 51 4.38 24.85 -12.81
CA GLY A 51 3.11 24.15 -12.91
C GLY A 51 3.26 22.63 -12.86
N ASP A 52 4.27 22.09 -13.55
CA ASP A 52 4.60 20.67 -13.52
C ASP A 52 4.95 20.21 -12.10
N ALA A 53 5.82 20.95 -11.39
CA ALA A 53 6.19 20.63 -10.01
C ALA A 53 5.00 20.62 -9.04
N LEU A 54 4.00 21.49 -9.26
CA LEU A 54 2.76 21.52 -8.47
C LEU A 54 1.86 20.29 -8.71
N CYS A 55 1.99 19.64 -9.86
CA CYS A 55 1.21 18.45 -10.20
C CYS A 55 1.99 17.17 -9.86
N GLN A 56 3.23 17.06 -10.32
CA GLN A 56 4.03 15.85 -10.24
C GLN A 56 4.36 15.45 -8.79
N ASN A 57 4.81 16.39 -7.95
CA ASN A 57 5.20 16.08 -6.57
C ASN A 57 4.02 15.53 -5.75
N PRO A 58 2.82 16.15 -5.75
CA PRO A 58 1.66 15.56 -5.08
C PRO A 58 1.30 14.17 -5.60
N TRP A 59 1.38 13.93 -6.91
CA TRP A 59 1.09 12.63 -7.49
C TRP A 59 2.07 11.55 -7.02
N HIS A 60 3.37 11.83 -7.02
CA HIS A 60 4.38 10.92 -6.47
C HIS A 60 4.10 10.58 -5.00
N HIS A 61 3.83 11.59 -4.17
CA HIS A 61 3.52 11.37 -2.77
C HIS A 61 2.24 10.57 -2.56
N LEU A 62 1.20 10.80 -3.37
CA LEU A 62 -0.07 10.10 -3.27
C LEU A 62 0.10 8.62 -3.61
N ILE A 63 0.80 8.30 -4.70
CA ILE A 63 1.07 6.91 -5.12
C ILE A 63 1.89 6.18 -4.07
N ALA A 64 2.97 6.80 -3.57
CA ALA A 64 3.83 6.19 -2.55
C ALA A 64 3.05 5.91 -1.25
N LYS A 65 2.29 6.89 -0.75
CA LYS A 65 1.48 6.73 0.47
C LYS A 65 0.36 5.70 0.31
N ALA A 66 -0.26 5.63 -0.88
CA ALA A 66 -1.28 4.63 -1.16
C ALA A 66 -0.68 3.22 -1.14
N HIS A 67 0.48 3.02 -1.78
CA HIS A 67 1.19 1.73 -1.76
C HIS A 67 1.59 1.33 -0.34
N GLU A 68 2.24 2.23 0.41
CA GLU A 68 2.62 1.99 1.81
C GLU A 68 1.40 1.69 2.71
N GLY A 69 0.32 2.44 2.53
CA GLY A 69 -0.91 2.26 3.30
C GLY A 69 -1.56 0.91 3.05
N LEU A 70 -1.70 0.51 1.77
CA LEU A 70 -2.30 -0.76 1.40
C LEU A 70 -1.43 -1.95 1.83
N THR A 71 -0.11 -1.88 1.62
CA THR A 71 0.81 -2.93 2.09
C THR A 71 0.77 -3.06 3.61
N SER A 72 0.74 -1.95 4.36
CA SER A 72 0.57 -1.95 5.82
C SER A 72 -0.76 -2.59 6.26
N VAL A 73 -1.85 -2.32 5.56
CA VAL A 73 -3.16 -2.96 5.83
C VAL A 73 -3.07 -4.47 5.59
N GLY A 74 -2.58 -4.89 4.42
CA GLY A 74 -2.45 -6.30 4.09
C GLY A 74 -1.57 -7.08 5.08
N SER A 75 -0.43 -6.51 5.48
CA SER A 75 0.45 -7.12 6.49
C SER A 75 -0.22 -7.25 7.85
N ARG A 76 -1.00 -6.24 8.28
CA ARG A 76 -1.77 -6.33 9.54
C ARG A 76 -2.85 -7.39 9.47
N MET A 77 -3.52 -7.54 8.33
CA MET A 77 -4.52 -8.61 8.15
C MET A 77 -3.87 -9.99 8.29
N ILE A 78 -2.74 -10.21 7.65
CA ILE A 78 -1.99 -11.46 7.76
C ILE A 78 -1.58 -11.72 9.21
N GLY A 79 -0.94 -10.73 9.87
CA GLY A 79 -0.51 -10.84 11.26
C GLY A 79 -1.66 -11.15 12.22
N THR A 80 -2.80 -10.45 12.10
CA THR A 80 -3.99 -10.73 12.92
C THR A 80 -4.52 -12.14 12.70
N GLY A 81 -4.46 -12.67 11.47
CA GLY A 81 -4.84 -14.05 11.20
C GLY A 81 -3.90 -15.06 11.87
N ASP A 82 -2.59 -14.81 11.82
CA ASP A 82 -1.60 -15.67 12.47
C ASP A 82 -1.71 -15.63 14.00
N ASP A 83 -1.90 -14.44 14.59
CA ASP A 83 -2.09 -14.26 16.03
C ASP A 83 -3.33 -15.02 16.52
N TYR A 84 -4.45 -14.95 15.79
CA TYR A 84 -5.68 -15.65 16.16
C TYR A 84 -5.54 -17.18 16.07
N GLU A 85 -4.85 -17.69 15.05
CA GLU A 85 -4.58 -19.14 14.95
C GLU A 85 -3.73 -19.63 16.13
N ALA A 86 -2.72 -18.86 16.53
CA ALA A 86 -1.87 -19.19 17.69
C ALA A 86 -2.65 -19.15 19.01
N GLU A 87 -3.55 -18.16 19.19
CA GLU A 87 -4.40 -18.08 20.37
C GLU A 87 -5.38 -19.26 20.48
N GLU A 88 -6.02 -19.67 19.37
CA GLU A 88 -6.92 -20.83 19.37
C GLU A 88 -6.17 -22.14 19.61
N GLU A 89 -4.96 -22.31 19.07
CA GLU A 89 -4.11 -23.47 19.34
C GLU A 89 -3.74 -23.54 20.83
N SER A 90 -3.32 -22.41 21.42
CA SER A 90 -3.01 -22.33 22.85
C SER A 90 -4.24 -22.62 23.72
N ALA A 91 -5.41 -22.08 23.37
CA ALA A 91 -6.65 -22.32 24.10
C ALA A 91 -7.11 -23.78 23.99
N ALA A 92 -6.98 -24.39 22.81
CA ALA A 92 -7.27 -25.81 22.60
C ALA A 92 -6.32 -26.70 23.40
N ALA A 93 -5.03 -26.37 23.45
CA ALA A 93 -4.05 -27.09 24.27
C ALA A 93 -4.40 -27.02 25.77
N GLN A 94 -4.81 -25.85 26.28
CA GLN A 94 -5.27 -25.71 27.68
C GLN A 94 -6.49 -26.62 27.96
N ARG A 95 -7.50 -26.59 27.08
CA ARG A 95 -8.70 -27.45 27.21
C ARG A 95 -8.40 -28.96 27.18
N PHE A 96 -7.29 -29.38 26.57
CA PHE A 96 -6.91 -30.78 26.49
C PHE A 96 -6.24 -31.29 27.78
N TRP A 97 -5.57 -30.39 28.52
CA TRP A 97 -4.80 -30.73 29.71
C TRP A 97 -5.49 -30.37 31.04
N ASP A 98 -6.57 -29.58 31.00
CA ASP A 98 -7.48 -29.31 32.13
C ASP A 98 -8.60 -30.37 32.26
#